data_AF-A0A268ELA6-F1
#
_entry.id   AF-A0A268ELA6-F1
#
_cell.length_a   1.000
_cell.length_b   1.000
_cell.length_c   1.000
_cell.angle_alpha   90.00
_cell.angle_beta   90.00
_cell.angle_gamma   90.00
#
_symmetry.space_group_name_H-M   'P 1'
#
loop_
_entity.id
_entity.type
_entity.pdbx_description
1 polymer ?
#
loop_
_entity_poly.entity_id
_entity_poly.type
_entity_poly.pdbx_seq_one_letter_code
_entity_poly.pdbx_strand_id
1 'polypeptide(L)'
;MSEARFKPYDTILVIGKDSAQAQFLWRYVREKYPKDARVKFVSRNEYTLYGLDASKMLIVLVGEYWLNPVLESSPIQWFKRLGAKVAVEKG
;
A
#
# COMPACT_ATOMS: atom_id res chain seq x y z
N MET A 1 -18.83 7.12 25.58
CA MET A 1 -18.09 5.98 24.99
C MET A 1 -17.94 6.25 23.51
N SER A 2 -16.74 6.55 23.03
CA SER A 2 -16.50 6.75 21.60
C SER A 2 -16.57 5.39 20.91
N GLU A 3 -17.50 5.22 19.96
CA GLU A 3 -17.45 4.10 19.02
C GLU A 3 -16.05 4.09 18.38
N ALA A 4 -15.29 3.03 18.65
CA ALA A 4 -14.07 2.79 17.90
C ALA A 4 -14.50 2.63 16.44
N ARG A 5 -14.32 3.69 15.63
CA ARG A 5 -14.54 3.61 14.19
C ARG A 5 -13.77 2.40 13.71
N PHE A 6 -14.48 1.44 13.12
CA PHE A 6 -13.86 0.28 12.52
C PHE A 6 -12.79 0.76 11.55
N LYS A 7 -11.52 0.56 11.93
CA LYS A 7 -10.37 0.97 11.14
C LYS A 7 -9.90 -0.26 10.37
N PRO A 8 -10.28 -0.41 9.10
CA PRO A 8 -9.97 -1.62 8.35
C PRO A 8 -8.47 -1.82 8.15
N TYR A 9 -7.68 -0.74 8.17
CA TYR A 9 -6.23 -0.79 7.99
C TYR A 9 -5.53 0.20 8.91
N ASP A 10 -4.54 -0.27 9.64
CA ASP A 10 -3.67 0.59 10.45
C ASP A 10 -2.59 1.28 9.61
N THR A 11 -2.16 0.60 8.55
CA THR A 11 -1.12 1.08 7.62
C THR A 11 -1.55 0.93 6.18
N ILE A 12 -1.35 2.00 5.40
CA ILE A 12 -1.38 1.98 3.93
C ILE A 12 0.06 2.09 3.44
N LEU A 13 0.52 1.06 2.74
CA LEU A 13 1.82 1.06 2.08
C LEU A 13 1.63 1.42 0.60
N VAL A 14 2.09 2.60 0.21
CA VAL A 14 2.01 3.08 -1.17
C VAL A 14 3.32 2.78 -1.87
N ILE A 15 3.25 2.01 -2.95
CA ILE A 15 4.39 1.55 -3.73
C ILE A 15 4.36 2.21 -5.10
N GLY A 16 5.45 2.86 -5.49
CA GLY A 16 5.68 3.38 -6.84
C GLY A 16 7.06 2.99 -7.37
N LYS A 17 7.47 3.55 -8.52
CA LYS A 17 8.84 3.37 -9.05
C LYS A 17 9.89 3.70 -7.98
N ASP A 18 9.68 4.80 -7.28
CA ASP A 18 10.43 5.27 -6.12
C ASP A 18 9.47 5.94 -5.12
N SER A 19 9.98 6.32 -3.94
CA SER A 19 9.16 6.93 -2.87
C SER A 19 8.61 8.30 -3.27
N ALA A 20 9.32 9.06 -4.10
CA ALA A 20 8.90 10.38 -4.55
C ALA A 20 7.70 10.27 -5.52
N GLN A 21 7.78 9.36 -6.49
CA GLN A 21 6.65 9.05 -7.37
C GLN A 21 5.47 8.50 -6.58
N ALA A 22 5.71 7.60 -5.62
CA ALA A 22 4.66 7.06 -4.76
C ALA A 22 3.91 8.18 -4.03
N GLN A 23 4.64 9.12 -3.43
CA GLN A 23 4.07 10.27 -2.74
C GLN A 23 3.32 11.21 -3.69
N PHE A 24 3.88 11.47 -4.88
CA PHE A 24 3.27 12.33 -5.88
C PHE A 24 1.92 11.78 -6.36
N LEU A 25 1.90 10.52 -6.82
CA LEU A 25 0.70 9.89 -7.37
C LEU A 25 -0.37 9.64 -6.30
N TRP A 26 0.04 9.40 -5.05
CA TRP A 26 -0.90 9.25 -3.94
C TRP A 26 -1.84 10.44 -3.76
N ARG A 27 -1.40 11.66 -4.08
CA ARG A 27 -2.23 12.87 -3.96
C ARG A 27 -3.50 12.80 -4.81
N TYR A 28 -3.48 12.08 -5.92
CA TYR A 28 -4.61 11.95 -6.84
C TYR A 28 -5.62 10.88 -6.40
N VAL A 29 -5.20 9.92 -5.57
CA VAL A 29 -6.04 8.78 -5.17
C VAL A 29 -6.34 8.73 -3.68
N ARG A 30 -5.69 9.57 -2.85
CA ARG A 30 -5.82 9.64 -1.38
C ARG A 30 -7.25 9.62 -0.88
N GLU A 31 -8.15 10.30 -1.57
CA GLU A 31 -9.55 10.49 -1.15
C GLU A 31 -10.36 9.18 -1.20
N LYS A 32 -9.90 8.16 -1.92
CA LYS A 32 -10.52 6.82 -1.95
C LYS A 32 -10.23 6.00 -0.68
N TYR A 33 -9.32 6.46 0.18
CA TYR A 33 -8.74 5.67 1.27
C TYR A 33 -8.96 6.30 2.66
N PRO A 34 -8.97 5.51 3.75
CA PRO A 34 -9.19 6.01 5.11
C PRO A 34 -8.22 7.13 5.50
N LYS A 35 -8.72 8.23 6.07
CA LYS A 35 -7.93 9.43 6.39
C LYS A 35 -7.02 9.26 7.62
N ASP A 36 -7.38 8.34 8.50
CA ASP A 36 -6.77 8.03 9.79
C ASP A 36 -5.71 6.92 9.74
N ALA A 37 -5.55 6.24 8.60
CA ALA A 37 -4.52 5.23 8.43
C ALA A 37 -3.13 5.87 8.25
N ARG A 38 -2.10 5.25 8.83
CA ARG A 38 -0.71 5.68 8.64
C ARG A 38 -0.29 5.36 7.21
N VAL A 39 0.19 6.35 6.47
CA VAL A 39 0.68 6.16 5.10
C VAL A 39 2.21 6.03 5.11
N LYS A 40 2.75 5.03 4.42
CA LYS A 40 4.18 4.88 4.14
C LYS A 40 4.41 4.85 2.63
N PHE A 41 5.38 5.61 2.15
CA PHE A 41 5.76 5.65 0.73
C PHE A 41 7.06 4.88 0.54
N VAL A 42 7.05 3.90 -0.36
CA VAL A 42 8.22 3.06 -0.65
C VAL A 42 8.41 2.90 -2.16
N SER A 43 9.63 2.58 -2.55
CA SER A 43 9.89 2.12 -3.91
C SER A 43 9.39 0.69 -4.10
N ARG A 44 9.33 0.24 -5.36
CA ARG A 44 9.08 -1.15 -5.76
C ARG A 44 10.13 -2.17 -5.29
N ASN A 45 11.07 -1.77 -4.42
CA ASN A 45 12.04 -2.68 -3.84
C ASN A 45 11.36 -3.56 -2.80
N GLU A 46 11.34 -4.86 -3.06
CA GLU A 46 10.69 -5.86 -2.21
C GLU A 46 11.29 -5.94 -0.80
N TYR A 47 12.56 -5.55 -0.60
CA TYR A 47 13.17 -5.51 0.72
C TYR A 47 12.47 -4.54 1.69
N THR A 48 11.74 -3.55 1.15
CA THR A 48 10.96 -2.60 1.97
C THR A 48 9.73 -3.21 2.63
N LEU A 49 9.37 -4.45 2.24
CA LEU A 49 8.19 -5.16 2.74
C LEU A 49 8.47 -6.01 3.99
N TYR A 50 9.73 -6.29 4.32
CA TYR A 50 10.06 -7.11 5.48
C TYR A 50 9.71 -6.41 6.81
N GLY A 51 9.23 -7.19 7.78
CA GLY A 51 8.92 -6.71 9.14
C GLY A 51 7.59 -5.95 9.27
N LEU A 52 6.74 -5.98 8.24
CA LEU A 52 5.41 -5.36 8.26
C LEU A 52 4.33 -6.35 8.69
N ASP A 53 3.37 -5.88 9.50
CA ASP A 53 2.18 -6.66 9.87
C ASP A 53 1.16 -6.62 8.72
N ALA A 54 0.95 -7.77 8.09
CA ALA A 54 0.04 -7.94 6.95
C ALA A 54 -1.45 -7.82 7.33
N SER A 55 -1.82 -8.16 8.56
CA SER A 55 -3.22 -8.38 8.97
C SER A 55 -4.07 -7.10 8.97
N LYS A 56 -3.43 -5.94 9.10
CA LYS A 56 -4.05 -4.61 9.07
C LYS A 56 -3.42 -3.69 8.04
N MET A 57 -2.87 -4.28 6.98
CA MET A 57 -2.17 -3.57 5.92
C MET A 57 -2.97 -3.53 4.62
N LEU A 58 -2.97 -2.35 4.02
CA LEU A 58 -3.38 -2.15 2.64
C LEU A 58 -2.15 -1.76 1.81
N ILE A 59 -1.87 -2.50 0.76
CA ILE A 59 -0.84 -2.19 -0.22
C ILE A 59 -1.50 -1.52 -1.41
N VAL A 60 -1.05 -0.32 -1.77
CA VAL A 60 -1.53 0.43 -2.92
C VAL A 60 -0.38 0.62 -3.89
N LEU A 61 -0.43 -0.05 -5.04
CA LEU A 61 0.53 0.17 -6.12
C LEU A 61 0.02 1.31 -6.99
N VAL A 62 0.79 2.38 -7.11
CA VAL A 62 0.44 3.56 -7.90
C VAL A 62 1.21 3.62 -9.21
N GLY A 63 0.54 4.12 -10.25
CA GLY A 63 1.09 4.19 -11.61
C GLY A 63 0.76 2.96 -12.44
N GLU A 64 1.25 2.96 -13.69
CA GLU A 64 0.98 1.89 -14.65
C GLU A 64 1.55 0.53 -14.20
N TYR A 65 0.94 -0.56 -14.70
CA TYR A 65 1.34 -1.92 -14.35
C TYR A 65 2.83 -2.20 -14.61
N TRP A 66 3.37 -1.72 -15.74
CA TRP A 66 4.78 -1.89 -16.09
C TRP A 66 5.76 -1.16 -15.16
N LEU A 67 5.27 -0.18 -14.38
CA LEU A 67 6.07 0.48 -13.33
C LEU A 67 6.14 -0.36 -12.05
N ASN A 68 5.22 -1.32 -11.89
CA ASN A 68 4.97 -2.08 -10.68
C ASN A 68 5.16 -3.61 -10.84
N PRO A 69 6.32 -4.09 -11.34
CA PRO A 69 6.59 -5.53 -11.47
C PRO A 69 6.56 -6.26 -10.12
N VAL A 70 6.71 -5.53 -9.01
CA VAL A 70 6.63 -6.05 -7.65
C VAL A 70 5.26 -6.65 -7.31
N LEU A 71 4.19 -6.32 -8.06
CA LEU A 71 2.87 -6.94 -7.86
C LEU A 71 2.93 -8.47 -7.95
N GLU A 72 3.80 -9.00 -8.82
CA GLU A 72 3.99 -10.43 -9.03
C GLU A 72 5.14 -11.01 -8.20
N SER A 73 5.75 -10.23 -7.30
CA SER A 73 6.85 -10.70 -6.47
C SER A 73 6.37 -11.67 -5.39
N SER A 74 7.26 -12.59 -4.99
CA SER A 74 6.99 -13.54 -3.91
C SER A 74 6.57 -12.83 -2.61
N PRO A 75 7.19 -11.69 -2.22
CA PRO A 75 6.75 -10.93 -1.06
C PRO A 75 5.31 -10.42 -1.14
N ILE A 76 4.88 -9.79 -2.25
CA ILE A 76 3.49 -9.30 -2.37
C ILE A 76 2.49 -10.46 -2.32
N GLN A 77 2.80 -11.57 -2.99
CA GLN A 77 1.94 -12.76 -2.94
C GLN A 77 1.89 -13.36 -1.52
N TRP A 78 2.97 -13.32 -0.76
CA TRP A 78 2.99 -13.74 0.64
C TRP A 78 2.13 -12.82 1.52
N PHE A 79 2.24 -11.50 1.37
CA PHE A 79 1.40 -10.52 2.07
C PHE A 79 -0.10 -10.73 1.78
N LYS A 80 -0.48 -11.01 0.53
CA LYS A 80 -1.86 -11.36 0.15
C LYS A 80 -2.36 -12.60 0.90
N ARG A 81 -1.52 -13.65 1.01
CA ARG A 81 -1.88 -14.87 1.76
C ARG A 81 -2.05 -14.62 3.25
N LEU A 82 -1.31 -13.64 3.80
CA LEU A 82 -1.42 -13.21 5.19
C LEU A 82 -2.58 -12.24 5.47
N GLY A 83 -3.38 -11.91 4.46
CA GLY A 83 -4.59 -11.09 4.60
C GLY A 83 -4.40 -9.61 4.25
N ALA A 84 -3.22 -9.19 3.79
CA ALA A 84 -3.04 -7.84 3.28
C ALA A 84 -3.90 -7.65 2.02
N LYS A 85 -4.61 -6.52 1.96
CA LYS A 85 -5.33 -6.16 0.73
C LYS A 85 -4.39 -5.44 -0.22
N VAL A 86 -4.60 -5.65 -1.52
CA VAL A 86 -3.80 -5.03 -2.57
C VAL A 86 -4.72 -4.28 -3.52
N ALA A 87 -4.40 -3.03 -3.81
CA ALA A 87 -5.07 -2.19 -4.79
C ALA A 87 -4.05 -1.69 -5.81
N VAL A 88 -4.48 -1.54 -7.06
CA VAL A 88 -3.69 -0.95 -8.14
C VAL A 88 -4.40 0.30 -8.62
N GLU A 89 -3.70 1.43 -8.58
CA GLU A 89 -4.22 2.75 -8.91
C GLU A 89 -3.41 3.33 -10.06
N LYS A 90 -4.06 3.55 -11.20
CA LYS A 90 -3.49 4.36 -12.27
C LYS A 90 -3.61 5.81 -11.82
N GLY A 91 -2.48 6.42 -11.48
CA GLY A 91 -2.43 7.81 -11.01
C GLY A 91 -2.85 8.80 -12.08
#